data_AF-A0A564YJT7-F1
#
_entry.id   AF-A0A564YJT7-F1
#
_cell.length_a   1.000
_cell.length_b   1.000
_cell.length_c   1.000
_cell.angle_alpha   90.00
_cell.angle_beta   90.00
_cell.angle_gamma   90.00
#
_symmetry.space_group_name_H-M   'P 1'
#
loop_
_entity.id
_entity.type
_entity.pdbx_description
1 polymer ?
#
loop_
_entity_poly.entity_id
_entity_poly.type
_entity_poly.pdbx_seq_one_letter_code
_entity_poly.pdbx_strand_id
1 'polypeptide(L)'
;MELVERLREAVNRENAFEAERRKTRYSVRTQYRQTEHSRPYSSDLISRSKVKGARGLRYVRELQAIEAKRQKREKRHQEWKELYALKPSSTWEDPLDVAAIDHVKNNMGDYKLKSSPDYTVSDEHKPSGLKTRLALLEAITQISERQDDFNQRLLKLRNKKAAIIKELKKIDKNLKQISDDLPPEGVTFRLKVEDLDDYEFPERAFDATDAALEA
;
A
#
# COMPACT_ATOMS: atom_id res chain seq x y z
N MET A 1 25.31 23.83 -0.59
CA MET A 1 25.57 22.43 -0.99
C MET A 1 26.48 21.73 0.00
N GLU A 2 27.79 22.01 0.04
CA GLU A 2 28.80 21.26 0.81
C GLU A 2 28.39 20.78 2.22
N LEU A 3 27.75 21.63 3.05
CA LEU A 3 27.40 21.26 4.42
C LEU A 3 26.36 20.11 4.48
N VAL A 4 25.47 20.02 3.50
CA VAL A 4 24.52 18.89 3.38
C VAL A 4 25.24 17.64 2.92
N GLU A 5 26.20 17.75 2.00
CA GLU A 5 26.99 16.63 1.48
C GLU A 5 27.91 16.05 2.57
N ARG A 6 28.61 16.90 3.32
CA ARG A 6 29.41 16.49 4.50
C ARG A 6 28.56 15.79 5.58
N LEU A 7 27.30 16.20 5.77
CA LEU A 7 26.36 15.52 6.67
C LEU A 7 25.86 14.18 6.09
N ARG A 8 25.58 14.10 4.78
CA ARG A 8 25.21 12.85 4.09
C ARG A 8 26.33 11.81 4.22
N GLU A 9 27.58 12.21 4.01
CA GLU A 9 28.73 11.32 4.24
C GLU A 9 28.83 10.85 5.69
N ALA A 10 28.62 11.75 6.67
CA ALA A 10 28.68 11.39 8.08
C ALA A 10 27.61 10.36 8.46
N VAL A 11 26.36 10.57 8.03
CA VAL A 11 25.26 9.62 8.25
C VAL A 11 25.52 8.28 7.54
N ASN A 12 26.10 8.28 6.34
CA ASN A 12 26.47 7.06 5.63
C ASN A 12 27.57 6.27 6.35
N ARG A 13 28.55 6.97 6.97
CA ARG A 13 29.59 6.35 7.82
C ARG A 13 29.00 5.72 9.09
N GLU A 14 28.04 6.38 9.75
CA GLU A 14 27.30 5.81 10.89
C GLU A 14 26.54 4.53 10.50
N ASN A 15 25.73 4.60 9.43
CA ASN A 15 24.91 3.47 8.97
C ASN A 15 25.77 2.24 8.59
N ALA A 16 26.93 2.44 7.96
CA ALA A 16 27.85 1.36 7.60
C ALA A 16 28.44 0.65 8.84
N PHE A 17 28.79 1.41 9.89
CA PHE A 17 29.28 0.86 11.15
C PHE A 17 28.21 0.06 11.91
N GLU A 18 26.95 0.51 11.87
CA GLU A 18 25.83 -0.26 12.41
C GLU A 18 25.60 -1.59 11.68
N ALA A 19 25.73 -1.62 10.36
CA ALA A 19 25.48 -2.82 9.56
C ALA A 19 26.42 -3.99 9.93
N GLU A 20 27.72 -3.73 10.12
CA GLU A 20 28.68 -4.75 10.56
C GLU A 20 28.38 -5.28 11.97
N ARG A 21 27.89 -4.42 12.87
CA ARG A 21 27.46 -4.81 14.24
C ARG A 21 26.23 -5.71 14.27
N ARG A 22 25.45 -5.81 13.19
CA ARG A 22 24.28 -6.71 13.12
C ARG A 22 24.64 -8.10 12.63
N LYS A 23 25.59 -8.23 11.69
CA LYS A 23 26.07 -9.52 11.16
C LYS A 23 26.60 -10.45 12.26
N THR A 24 27.33 -9.89 13.22
CA THR A 24 27.93 -10.63 14.35
C THR A 24 26.94 -11.12 15.41
N ARG A 25 25.67 -10.70 15.38
CA ARG A 25 24.63 -11.16 16.33
C ARG A 25 23.81 -12.36 15.87
N TYR A 26 23.82 -12.71 14.59
CA TYR A 26 22.86 -13.67 14.01
C TYR A 26 23.31 -15.15 14.07
N SER A 27 24.57 -15.42 14.47
CA SER A 27 25.21 -16.74 14.37
C SER A 27 24.98 -17.71 15.55
N VAL A 28 24.21 -17.30 16.57
CA VAL A 28 24.27 -17.92 17.92
C VAL A 28 23.06 -18.82 18.27
N ARG A 29 22.09 -19.05 17.37
CA ARG A 29 20.75 -19.56 17.77
C ARG A 29 20.07 -20.63 16.88
N THR A 30 20.71 -21.76 16.56
CA THR A 30 19.99 -22.92 15.94
C THR A 30 20.65 -24.30 16.17
N GLN A 31 20.12 -25.17 17.07
CA GLN A 31 20.32 -26.66 17.09
C GLN A 31 19.22 -27.41 17.92
N TYR A 32 19.01 -28.71 17.60
CA TYR A 32 18.12 -29.75 18.23
C TYR A 32 16.57 -29.59 18.08
N ARG A 33 15.73 -30.65 17.95
CA ARG A 33 15.67 -32.02 18.54
C ARG A 33 14.87 -33.07 17.67
N GLN A 34 14.75 -34.35 18.09
CA GLN A 34 14.03 -35.49 17.43
C GLN A 34 13.00 -36.27 18.35
N THR A 35 12.44 -37.42 17.90
CA THR A 35 11.12 -38.13 18.21
C THR A 35 11.13 -39.28 19.30
N GLU A 36 10.22 -40.29 19.53
CA GLU A 36 9.24 -41.15 18.75
C GLU A 36 8.12 -41.94 19.55
N HIS A 37 7.04 -42.37 18.84
CA HIS A 37 6.14 -43.60 18.83
C HIS A 37 5.64 -44.48 20.04
N SER A 38 4.39 -45.05 19.94
CA SER A 38 3.92 -46.39 20.46
C SER A 38 2.51 -46.89 19.93
N ARG A 39 1.92 -48.03 20.42
CA ARG A 39 0.85 -48.90 19.76
C ARG A 39 -0.43 -49.36 20.59
N PRO A 40 -1.51 -49.99 20.00
CA PRO A 40 -2.82 -50.38 20.63
C PRO A 40 -3.27 -51.90 20.63
N TYR A 41 -4.54 -52.26 20.99
CA TYR A 41 -5.12 -53.65 21.22
C TYR A 41 -6.65 -53.89 20.85
N SER A 42 -7.26 -55.10 21.01
CA SER A 42 -8.60 -55.56 20.45
C SER A 42 -9.41 -56.68 21.24
N SER A 43 -10.74 -56.95 20.98
CA SER A 43 -11.58 -58.15 21.42
C SER A 43 -13.04 -58.28 20.80
N ASP A 44 -13.88 -59.34 21.09
CA ASP A 44 -14.95 -59.90 20.15
C ASP A 44 -16.24 -60.71 20.67
N LEU A 45 -17.33 -60.88 19.83
CA LEU A 45 -18.42 -61.97 19.65
C LEU A 45 -19.70 -62.35 20.55
N ILE A 46 -20.76 -63.05 19.95
CA ILE A 46 -21.78 -64.12 20.46
C ILE A 46 -23.33 -64.09 19.96
N SER A 47 -24.18 -65.20 20.03
CA SER A 47 -25.53 -65.45 19.33
C SER A 47 -26.59 -66.56 19.86
N ARG A 48 -27.90 -66.70 19.39
CA ARG A 48 -28.94 -67.86 19.59
C ARG A 48 -30.36 -67.90 18.82
N SER A 49 -31.33 -68.87 19.05
CA SER A 49 -32.42 -69.45 18.09
C SER A 49 -33.98 -69.64 18.48
N LYS A 50 -34.87 -70.43 17.74
CA LYS A 50 -36.42 -70.40 17.68
C LYS A 50 -37.33 -71.68 17.33
N VAL A 51 -38.70 -71.57 17.13
CA VAL A 51 -39.82 -72.63 17.11
C VAL A 51 -40.91 -72.56 15.93
N LYS A 52 -41.91 -73.49 15.78
CA LYS A 52 -42.83 -73.79 14.59
C LYS A 52 -44.39 -73.71 14.77
N GLY A 53 -45.20 -73.81 13.69
CA GLY A 53 -46.69 -74.08 13.70
C GLY A 53 -47.49 -73.72 12.41
N ALA A 54 -48.84 -73.72 12.44
CA ALA A 54 -49.71 -73.21 11.34
C ALA A 54 -50.10 -71.72 11.51
N ARG A 55 -50.38 -71.28 12.75
CA ARG A 55 -50.07 -69.90 13.16
C ARG A 55 -48.60 -69.57 12.83
N GLY A 56 -47.74 -70.58 12.97
CA GLY A 56 -46.36 -70.60 12.50
C GLY A 56 -46.15 -70.34 11.00
N LEU A 57 -47.13 -70.50 10.10
CA LEU A 57 -47.00 -70.10 8.68
C LEU A 57 -47.24 -68.60 8.49
N ARG A 58 -48.22 -68.01 9.19
CA ARG A 58 -48.38 -66.55 9.26
C ARG A 58 -47.18 -65.91 9.96
N TYR A 59 -46.78 -66.48 11.09
CA TYR A 59 -45.55 -66.14 11.81
C TYR A 59 -44.31 -66.32 10.94
N VAL A 60 -44.19 -67.35 10.08
CA VAL A 60 -43.06 -67.48 9.13
C VAL A 60 -43.11 -66.41 8.05
N ARG A 61 -44.27 -66.03 7.51
CA ARG A 61 -44.38 -64.90 6.57
C ARG A 61 -44.08 -63.56 7.25
N GLU A 62 -44.52 -63.36 8.48
CA GLU A 62 -44.22 -62.18 9.29
C GLU A 62 -42.75 -62.14 9.70
N LEU A 63 -42.15 -63.28 10.08
CA LEU A 63 -40.72 -63.44 10.31
C LEU A 63 -39.94 -63.14 9.04
N GLN A 64 -40.32 -63.69 7.88
CA GLN A 64 -39.69 -63.38 6.59
C GLN A 64 -39.79 -61.89 6.25
N ALA A 65 -40.91 -61.22 6.55
CA ALA A 65 -41.06 -59.77 6.37
C ALA A 65 -40.22 -58.96 7.38
N ILE A 66 -40.13 -59.42 8.63
CA ILE A 66 -39.28 -58.84 9.68
C ILE A 66 -37.80 -59.08 9.37
N GLU A 67 -37.44 -60.23 8.81
CA GLU A 67 -36.11 -60.66 8.37
C GLU A 67 -35.69 -59.89 7.12
N ALA A 68 -36.56 -59.69 6.14
CA ALA A 68 -36.29 -58.80 5.01
C ALA A 68 -36.12 -57.34 5.46
N LYS A 69 -36.93 -56.85 6.41
CA LYS A 69 -36.76 -55.53 7.06
C LYS A 69 -35.53 -55.47 7.97
N ARG A 70 -35.06 -56.61 8.50
CA ARG A 70 -33.85 -56.74 9.32
C ARG A 70 -32.62 -56.72 8.42
N GLN A 71 -32.55 -57.58 7.40
CA GLN A 71 -31.54 -57.58 6.34
C GLN A 71 -31.39 -56.20 5.68
N LYS A 72 -32.49 -55.50 5.34
CA LYS A 72 -32.41 -54.13 4.81
C LYS A 72 -31.86 -53.10 5.81
N ARG A 73 -32.03 -53.31 7.12
CA ARG A 73 -31.40 -52.49 8.17
C ARG A 73 -29.95 -52.91 8.42
N GLU A 74 -29.63 -54.20 8.35
CA GLU A 74 -28.29 -54.75 8.52
C GLU A 74 -27.37 -54.35 7.37
N LYS A 75 -27.84 -54.43 6.11
CA LYS A 75 -27.13 -53.88 4.94
C LYS A 75 -26.88 -52.38 5.07
N ARG A 76 -27.91 -51.59 5.40
CA ARG A 76 -27.73 -50.16 5.67
C ARG A 76 -26.77 -49.89 6.81
N HIS A 77 -26.77 -50.71 7.86
CA HIS A 77 -25.84 -50.59 8.98
C HIS A 77 -24.41 -51.04 8.61
N GLN A 78 -24.23 -51.91 7.62
CA GLN A 78 -22.92 -52.21 7.00
C GLN A 78 -22.46 -51.02 6.14
N GLU A 79 -23.28 -50.56 5.19
CA GLU A 79 -23.04 -49.35 4.37
C GLU A 79 -22.63 -48.15 5.25
N TRP A 80 -23.37 -47.89 6.32
CA TRP A 80 -23.07 -46.80 7.26
C TRP A 80 -21.83 -47.05 8.13
N LYS A 81 -21.50 -48.31 8.47
CA LYS A 81 -20.24 -48.64 9.17
C LYS A 81 -19.04 -48.46 8.26
N GLU A 82 -19.15 -48.83 6.99
CA GLU A 82 -18.12 -48.62 5.97
C GLU A 82 -17.87 -47.12 5.75
N LEU A 83 -18.94 -46.33 5.61
CA LEU A 83 -18.84 -44.86 5.52
C LEU A 83 -18.26 -44.22 6.79
N TYR A 84 -18.63 -44.68 8.00
CA TYR A 84 -18.05 -44.17 9.24
C TYR A 84 -16.59 -44.63 9.47
N ALA A 85 -16.19 -45.80 8.95
CA ALA A 85 -14.80 -46.25 8.97
C ALA A 85 -13.91 -45.45 8.01
N LEU A 86 -14.48 -44.89 6.94
CA LEU A 86 -13.82 -43.95 6.03
C LEU A 86 -13.79 -42.49 6.55
N LYS A 87 -14.37 -42.20 7.72
CA LYS A 87 -14.35 -40.86 8.30
C LYS A 87 -12.89 -40.49 8.71
N PRO A 88 -12.36 -39.34 8.26
CA PRO A 88 -11.07 -38.84 8.76
C PRO A 88 -11.05 -38.68 10.28
N SER A 89 -9.85 -38.76 10.88
CA SER A 89 -9.69 -38.53 12.32
C SER A 89 -10.07 -37.09 12.67
N SER A 90 -10.47 -36.85 13.93
CA SER A 90 -10.83 -35.48 14.39
C SER A 90 -9.63 -34.54 14.53
N THR A 91 -8.44 -34.99 14.13
CA THR A 91 -7.16 -34.24 14.11
C THR A 91 -6.56 -34.27 12.70
N TRP A 92 -7.33 -34.67 11.68
CA TRP A 92 -6.93 -34.55 10.29
C TRP A 92 -7.26 -33.14 9.80
N GLU A 93 -6.21 -32.36 9.56
CA GLU A 93 -6.24 -31.05 8.93
C GLU A 93 -5.69 -31.19 7.50
N ASP A 94 -6.15 -30.35 6.56
CA ASP A 94 -5.64 -30.40 5.19
C ASP A 94 -4.16 -29.92 5.18
N PRO A 95 -3.21 -30.68 4.61
CA PRO A 95 -1.81 -30.27 4.58
C PRO A 95 -1.57 -28.95 3.82
N LEU A 96 -2.46 -28.55 2.91
CA LEU A 96 -2.42 -27.25 2.25
C LEU A 96 -2.79 -26.11 3.20
N ASP A 97 -3.84 -26.28 4.01
CA ASP A 97 -4.26 -25.28 5.01
C ASP A 97 -3.20 -25.13 6.11
N VAL A 98 -2.64 -26.24 6.60
CA VAL A 98 -1.54 -26.21 7.59
C VAL A 98 -0.32 -25.47 7.01
N ALA A 99 0.08 -25.79 5.77
CA ALA A 99 1.20 -25.13 5.11
C ALA A 99 0.94 -23.64 4.84
N ALA A 100 -0.29 -23.26 4.47
CA ALA A 100 -0.68 -21.86 4.26
C ALA A 100 -0.67 -21.07 5.58
N ILE A 101 -1.24 -21.65 6.64
CA ILE A 101 -1.27 -21.08 7.99
C ILE A 101 0.15 -20.88 8.52
N ASP A 102 1.04 -21.86 8.39
CA ASP A 102 2.42 -21.75 8.85
C ASP A 102 3.27 -20.82 7.97
N HIS A 103 3.04 -20.78 6.66
CA HIS A 103 3.63 -19.77 5.78
C HIS A 103 3.23 -18.36 6.21
N VAL A 104 1.95 -18.12 6.52
CA VAL A 104 1.48 -16.83 7.03
C VAL A 104 2.11 -16.52 8.38
N LYS A 105 2.05 -17.41 9.39
CA LYS A 105 2.67 -17.19 10.72
C LYS A 105 4.14 -16.76 10.62
N ASN A 106 4.91 -17.39 9.74
CA ASN A 106 6.34 -17.12 9.57
C ASN A 106 6.61 -15.83 8.79
N ASN A 107 5.74 -15.45 7.84
CA ASN A 107 5.95 -14.31 6.93
C ASN A 107 5.05 -13.09 7.21
N MET A 108 4.28 -13.08 8.30
CA MET A 108 3.32 -12.00 8.62
C MET A 108 3.97 -10.66 8.99
N GLY A 109 5.26 -10.64 9.34
CA GLY A 109 5.99 -9.41 9.70
C GLY A 109 5.67 -8.84 11.08
N ASP A 110 6.47 -7.87 11.54
CA ASP A 110 6.40 -7.32 12.89
C ASP A 110 5.38 -6.16 13.02
N TYR A 111 4.09 -6.47 12.83
CA TYR A 111 2.96 -5.50 12.92
C TYR A 111 2.63 -5.05 14.35
N LYS A 112 3.64 -4.71 15.15
CA LYS A 112 3.43 -4.10 16.47
C LYS A 112 2.88 -2.69 16.33
N LEU A 113 1.80 -2.42 17.06
CA LEU A 113 1.28 -1.06 17.24
C LEU A 113 2.37 -0.19 17.90
N LYS A 114 2.51 1.07 17.47
CA LYS A 114 3.49 2.02 18.06
C LYS A 114 3.30 2.29 19.56
N SER A 115 2.16 1.87 20.12
CA SER A 115 1.77 1.95 21.52
C SER A 115 1.93 0.63 22.30
N SER A 116 2.35 -0.48 21.67
CA SER A 116 2.58 -1.74 22.40
C SER A 116 3.92 -1.70 23.16
N PRO A 117 4.03 -2.37 24.32
CA PRO A 117 5.28 -2.38 25.09
C PRO A 117 6.44 -3.06 24.35
N ASP A 118 6.14 -3.96 23.41
CA ASP A 118 7.13 -4.68 22.61
C ASP A 118 7.62 -3.90 21.38
N TYR A 119 7.09 -2.70 21.11
CA TYR A 119 7.42 -1.90 19.93
C TYR A 119 8.84 -1.32 20.00
N THR A 120 9.75 -1.95 19.24
CA THR A 120 11.14 -1.51 19.11
C THR A 120 11.40 -0.99 17.70
N VAL A 121 11.63 0.32 17.56
CA VAL A 121 12.10 0.93 16.29
C VAL A 121 13.46 0.31 15.91
N SER A 122 13.59 -0.17 14.67
CA SER A 122 14.87 -0.65 14.11
C SER A 122 15.93 0.46 14.15
N ASP A 123 17.18 0.11 14.47
CA ASP A 123 18.28 1.08 14.65
C ASP A 123 18.46 2.02 13.44
N GLU A 124 18.27 1.50 12.22
CA GLU A 124 18.25 2.28 10.98
C GLU A 124 17.28 3.48 11.02
N HIS A 125 16.08 3.24 11.53
CA HIS A 125 14.97 4.19 11.59
C HIS A 125 14.99 5.04 12.88
N LYS A 126 15.95 4.84 13.79
CA LYS A 126 16.08 5.69 14.98
C LYS A 126 16.58 7.09 14.57
N PRO A 127 15.92 8.17 15.00
CA PRO A 127 16.33 9.53 14.66
C PRO A 127 17.60 9.93 15.44
N SER A 128 18.78 9.74 14.82
CA SER A 128 20.03 10.37 15.26
C SER A 128 19.97 11.89 15.04
N GLY A 129 20.64 12.67 15.89
CA GLY A 129 20.74 14.13 15.75
C GLY A 129 21.39 14.59 14.44
N LEU A 130 22.24 13.75 13.83
CA LEU A 130 22.77 14.01 12.49
C LEU A 130 21.72 13.72 11.40
N LYS A 131 21.00 12.59 11.50
CA LYS A 131 19.91 12.21 10.59
C LYS A 131 18.79 13.27 10.57
N THR A 132 18.39 13.80 11.73
CA THR A 132 17.35 14.84 11.82
C THR A 132 17.83 16.21 11.33
N ARG A 133 19.08 16.62 11.66
CA ARG A 133 19.66 17.87 11.14
C ARG A 133 19.79 17.86 9.62
N LEU A 134 20.20 16.73 9.04
CA LEU A 134 20.25 16.51 7.59
C LEU A 134 18.87 16.68 6.97
N ALA A 135 17.86 15.97 7.47
CA ALA A 135 16.49 16.02 6.93
C ALA A 135 15.88 17.44 7.03
N LEU A 136 16.17 18.18 8.10
CA LEU A 136 15.73 19.57 8.26
C LEU A 136 16.38 20.50 7.23
N LEU A 137 17.67 20.35 6.96
CA LEU A 137 18.37 21.15 5.94
C LEU A 137 17.87 20.82 4.52
N GLU A 138 17.65 19.54 4.21
CA GLU A 138 17.09 19.11 2.92
C GLU A 138 15.65 19.60 2.72
N ALA A 139 14.84 19.66 3.79
CA ALA A 139 13.51 20.25 3.72
C ALA A 139 13.58 21.77 3.43
N ILE A 140 14.52 22.49 4.04
CA ILE A 140 14.73 23.92 3.79
C ILE A 140 15.19 24.17 2.34
N THR A 141 16.19 23.44 1.83
CA THR A 141 16.66 23.65 0.44
C THR A 141 15.56 23.35 -0.57
N GLN A 142 14.78 22.28 -0.36
CA GLN A 142 13.63 21.95 -1.20
C GLN A 142 12.47 22.98 -1.10
N ILE A 143 12.39 23.77 -0.03
CA ILE A 143 11.42 24.87 0.08
C ILE A 143 11.91 26.07 -0.73
N SER A 144 13.17 26.49 -0.56
CA SER A 144 13.74 27.60 -1.36
C SER A 144 13.76 27.27 -2.85
N GLU A 145 14.18 26.05 -3.23
CA GLU A 145 14.17 25.58 -4.62
C GLU A 145 12.77 25.73 -5.25
N ARG A 146 11.71 25.30 -4.56
CA ARG A 146 10.32 25.41 -5.07
C ARG A 146 9.81 26.85 -5.08
N GLN A 147 10.24 27.69 -4.16
CA GLN A 147 9.91 29.13 -4.15
C GLN A 147 10.56 29.84 -5.33
N ASP A 148 11.86 29.61 -5.57
CA ASP A 148 12.58 30.17 -6.72
C ASP A 148 12.01 29.68 -8.04
N ASP A 149 11.68 28.39 -8.14
CA ASP A 149 11.09 27.80 -9.35
C ASP A 149 9.70 28.39 -9.65
N PHE A 150 8.88 28.64 -8.61
CA PHE A 150 7.60 29.34 -8.73
C PHE A 150 7.80 30.81 -9.14
N ASN A 151 8.67 31.54 -8.46
CA ASN A 151 8.97 32.96 -8.73
C ASN A 151 9.47 33.15 -10.17
N GLN A 152 10.38 32.28 -10.64
CA GLN A 152 10.84 32.28 -12.03
C GLN A 152 9.70 32.04 -13.03
N ARG A 153 8.78 31.11 -12.76
CA ARG A 153 7.63 30.83 -13.63
C ARG A 153 6.67 32.04 -13.67
N LEU A 154 6.39 32.66 -12.53
CA LEU A 154 5.57 33.86 -12.40
C LEU A 154 6.19 35.03 -13.18
N LEU A 155 7.48 35.32 -12.98
CA LEU A 155 8.19 36.38 -13.72
C LEU A 155 8.23 36.12 -15.23
N LYS A 156 8.42 34.87 -15.67
CA LYS A 156 8.33 34.47 -17.10
C LYS A 156 6.92 34.74 -17.67
N LEU A 157 5.86 34.45 -16.92
CA LEU A 157 4.47 34.76 -17.33
C LEU A 157 4.20 36.26 -17.37
N ARG A 158 4.59 37.01 -16.34
CA ARG A 158 4.46 38.48 -16.29
C ARG A 158 5.18 39.16 -17.47
N ASN A 159 6.41 38.75 -17.74
CA ASN A 159 7.20 39.30 -18.84
C ASN A 159 6.60 38.92 -20.21
N LYS A 160 5.95 37.74 -20.34
CA LYS A 160 5.18 37.36 -21.53
C LYS A 160 3.90 38.20 -21.69
N LYS A 161 3.14 38.47 -20.62
CA LYS A 161 1.99 39.39 -20.61
C LYS A 161 2.43 40.78 -21.10
N ALA A 162 3.53 41.29 -20.55
CA ALA A 162 4.10 42.58 -20.94
C ALA A 162 4.53 42.64 -22.42
N ALA A 163 5.11 41.56 -22.96
CA ALA A 163 5.45 41.47 -24.38
C ALA A 163 4.19 41.50 -25.28
N ILE A 164 3.18 40.69 -24.96
CA ILE A 164 1.92 40.63 -25.71
C ILE A 164 1.20 41.99 -25.71
N ILE A 165 1.12 42.68 -24.57
CA ILE A 165 0.50 44.02 -24.51
C ILE A 165 1.31 45.03 -25.34
N LYS A 166 2.65 44.97 -25.33
CA LYS A 166 3.50 45.82 -26.20
C LYS A 166 3.29 45.53 -27.68
N GLU A 167 3.01 44.28 -28.07
CA GLU A 167 2.69 43.91 -29.45
C GLU A 167 1.28 44.35 -29.87
N LEU A 168 0.26 44.11 -29.03
CA LEU A 168 -1.11 44.60 -29.26
C LEU A 168 -1.15 46.14 -29.40
N LYS A 169 -0.38 46.87 -28.60
CA LYS A 169 -0.23 48.34 -28.72
C LYS A 169 0.52 48.80 -29.97
N LYS A 170 1.35 47.95 -30.60
CA LYS A 170 1.90 48.23 -31.94
C LYS A 170 0.83 47.98 -33.00
N ILE A 171 0.11 46.87 -32.93
CA ILE A 171 -0.95 46.52 -33.88
C ILE A 171 -2.05 47.60 -33.88
N ASP A 172 -2.47 48.08 -32.71
CA ASP A 172 -3.44 49.18 -32.58
C ASP A 172 -2.94 50.51 -33.20
N LYS A 173 -1.65 50.82 -33.10
CA LYS A 173 -1.05 51.97 -33.80
C LYS A 173 -1.05 51.80 -35.32
N ASN A 174 -0.72 50.61 -35.81
CA ASN A 174 -0.74 50.31 -37.24
C ASN A 174 -2.19 50.32 -37.80
N LEU A 175 -3.16 49.80 -37.04
CA LEU A 175 -4.58 49.85 -37.40
C LEU A 175 -5.13 51.27 -37.44
N LYS A 176 -4.67 52.16 -36.54
CA LYS A 176 -4.97 53.60 -36.61
C LYS A 176 -4.43 54.22 -37.90
N GLN A 177 -3.15 54.01 -38.23
CA GLN A 177 -2.56 54.50 -39.48
C GLN A 177 -3.36 54.05 -40.72
N ILE A 178 -3.67 52.75 -40.81
CA ILE A 178 -4.51 52.21 -41.90
C ILE A 178 -5.92 52.81 -41.89
N SER A 179 -6.49 53.11 -40.73
CA SER A 179 -7.80 53.77 -40.60
C SER A 179 -7.76 55.26 -40.93
N ASP A 180 -6.61 55.93 -40.78
CA ASP A 180 -6.39 57.33 -41.13
C ASP A 180 -6.11 57.48 -42.65
N ASP A 181 -5.53 56.44 -43.30
CA ASP A 181 -5.35 56.31 -44.75
C ASP A 181 -6.66 55.98 -45.51
N LEU A 182 -7.72 55.56 -44.81
CA LEU A 182 -9.02 55.20 -45.39
C LEU A 182 -10.00 56.40 -45.45
N PRO A 183 -10.96 56.42 -46.39
CA PRO A 183 -11.94 57.51 -46.47
C PRO A 183 -12.86 57.53 -45.23
N PRO A 184 -13.38 58.71 -44.82
CA PRO A 184 -14.02 58.92 -43.51
C PRO A 184 -15.38 58.23 -43.32
N GLU A 185 -15.94 57.60 -44.36
CA GLU A 185 -17.11 56.73 -44.26
C GLU A 185 -16.76 55.27 -43.89
N GLY A 186 -15.46 54.96 -43.78
CA GLY A 186 -14.95 53.63 -43.43
C GLY A 186 -15.12 53.26 -41.95
N VAL A 187 -15.13 51.95 -41.67
CA VAL A 187 -15.20 51.42 -40.30
C VAL A 187 -13.85 51.64 -39.60
N THR A 188 -13.85 52.41 -38.52
CA THR A 188 -12.64 52.65 -37.72
C THR A 188 -12.34 51.45 -36.80
N PHE A 189 -11.16 50.84 -36.93
CA PHE A 189 -10.75 49.70 -36.11
C PHE A 189 -9.78 50.14 -35.01
N ARG A 190 -10.17 49.97 -33.74
CA ARG A 190 -9.29 50.09 -32.57
C ARG A 190 -9.34 48.83 -31.71
N LEU A 191 -8.19 48.43 -31.18
CA LEU A 191 -8.12 47.36 -30.19
C LEU A 191 -8.32 47.95 -28.79
N LYS A 192 -9.18 47.33 -27.99
CA LYS A 192 -9.21 47.57 -26.54
C LYS A 192 -8.05 46.79 -25.93
N VAL A 193 -6.94 47.48 -25.67
CA VAL A 193 -5.75 46.91 -25.02
C VAL A 193 -5.62 47.55 -23.65
N GLU A 194 -5.65 46.72 -22.62
CA GLU A 194 -5.45 47.15 -21.23
C GLU A 194 -4.00 47.59 -20.99
N ASP A 195 -3.82 48.50 -20.04
CA ASP A 195 -2.51 48.90 -19.54
C ASP A 195 -1.89 47.83 -18.63
N LEU A 196 -0.59 47.95 -18.35
CA LEU A 196 0.06 47.12 -17.35
C LEU A 196 -0.20 47.75 -15.98
N ASP A 197 -0.63 46.96 -15.02
CA ASP A 197 -0.67 47.38 -13.62
C ASP A 197 0.77 47.51 -13.07
N ASP A 198 1.08 48.63 -12.44
CA ASP A 198 2.39 48.87 -11.82
C ASP A 198 2.57 48.05 -10.54
N TYR A 199 1.49 47.58 -9.88
CA TYR A 199 1.60 46.60 -8.79
C TYR A 199 2.18 45.25 -9.25
N GLU A 200 2.16 44.92 -10.55
CA GLU A 200 2.87 43.75 -11.08
C GLU A 200 4.40 43.96 -11.16
N PHE A 201 4.88 45.21 -11.05
CA PHE A 201 6.28 45.59 -11.23
C PHE A 201 6.83 46.43 -10.06
N PRO A 202 6.85 45.89 -8.82
CA PRO A 202 7.35 46.60 -7.65
C PRO A 202 8.81 47.07 -7.79
N GLU A 203 9.60 46.49 -8.69
CA GLU A 203 10.94 46.98 -9.01
C GLU A 203 10.95 48.43 -9.57
N ARG A 204 9.89 48.85 -10.29
CA ARG A 204 9.80 50.19 -10.88
C ARG A 204 9.67 51.31 -9.85
N ALA A 205 9.29 50.98 -8.61
CA ALA A 205 9.25 51.96 -7.52
C ALA A 205 10.65 52.52 -7.17
N PHE A 206 11.72 51.92 -7.71
CA PHE A 206 13.10 52.36 -7.56
C PHE A 206 13.73 52.86 -8.88
N ASP A 207 12.97 52.89 -9.98
CA ASP A 207 13.45 53.45 -11.25
C ASP A 207 13.51 54.98 -11.15
N ALA A 208 14.70 55.56 -11.33
CA ALA A 208 14.91 57.01 -11.35
C ALA A 208 14.34 57.63 -12.64
N THR A 209 13.04 57.88 -12.65
CA THR A 209 12.35 58.66 -13.70
C THR A 209 12.67 60.14 -13.57
N ASP A 210 12.71 60.87 -14.69
CA ASP A 210 13.07 62.30 -14.70
C ASP A 210 12.16 63.14 -13.79
N ALA A 211 10.86 62.83 -13.77
CA ALA A 211 9.86 63.45 -12.90
C ALA A 211 10.08 63.23 -11.39
N ALA A 212 10.95 62.29 -11.00
CA ALA A 212 11.38 62.07 -9.61
C ALA A 212 12.77 62.70 -9.31
N LEU A 213 13.40 63.35 -10.28
CA LEU A 213 14.63 64.14 -10.13
C LEU A 213 14.37 65.66 -10.18
N GLU A 214 13.18 66.08 -10.62
CA GLU A 214 12.71 67.48 -10.64
C GLU A 214 11.96 67.89 -9.35
N ALA A 215 12.00 67.07 -8.29
CA ALA A 215 11.23 67.21 -7.04
C ALA A 215 12.11 67.20 -5.78
#